data_AF-A0A2Z6S766-F1
#
_entry.id   AF-A0A2Z6S766-F1
#
_cell.length_a   1.000
_cell.length_b   1.000
_cell.length_c   1.000
_cell.angle_alpha   90.00
_cell.angle_beta   90.00
_cell.angle_gamma   90.00
#
_symmetry.space_group_name_H-M   'P 1'
#
loop_
_entity.id
_entity.type
_entity.pdbx_description
1 polymer ?
#
loop_
_entity_poly.entity_id
_entity_poly.type
_entity_poly.pdbx_seq_one_letter_code
_entity_poly.pdbx_strand_id
1 'polypeptide(L)'
;MHMFRLVCKQPLGYDEKIYIVTLVQKYRTSDNIINWKYVIKDLKIRSGKLYAENQVKNYWNSRSRSNSCDDNNTSLRLPIMEPIYVPKFNNPFRMRPY
;
A
#
# COMPACT_ATOMS: atom_id res chain seq x y z
N MET A 1 24.87 11.35 15.77
CA MET A 1 23.44 11.49 16.11
C MET A 1 22.60 10.60 15.20
N HIS A 2 22.09 9.47 15.70
CA HIS A 2 21.11 8.66 14.96
C HIS A 2 19.72 9.29 15.16
N MET A 3 19.24 10.02 14.14
CA MET A 3 17.85 10.45 14.04
C MET A 3 16.97 9.20 13.86
N PHE A 4 16.54 8.58 14.95
CA PHE A 4 15.40 7.67 14.91
C PHE A 4 14.17 8.50 14.52
N ARG A 5 13.93 8.67 13.21
CA ARG A 5 12.63 9.15 12.74
C ARG A 5 11.60 8.17 13.27
N LEU A 6 10.74 8.63 14.18
CA LEU A 6 9.55 7.90 14.62
C LEU A 6 8.59 7.81 13.44
N VAL A 7 8.80 6.77 12.63
CA VAL A 7 7.94 6.44 11.50
C VAL A 7 6.90 5.43 11.99
N CYS A 8 5.64 5.74 11.71
CA CYS A 8 4.52 4.86 12.00
C CYS A 8 4.72 3.52 11.29
N LYS A 9 4.64 2.42 12.05
CA LYS A 9 4.74 1.04 11.53
C LYS A 9 3.37 0.43 11.23
N GLN A 10 2.29 1.11 11.58
CA GLN A 10 0.95 0.64 11.30
C GLN A 10 0.68 0.70 9.78
N PRO A 11 -0.14 -0.22 9.26
CA PRO A 11 -0.57 -0.15 7.88
C PRO A 11 -1.34 1.15 7.61
N LEU A 12 -1.34 1.59 6.35
CA LEU A 12 -2.15 2.73 5.92
C LEU A 12 -3.63 2.40 6.13
N GLY A 13 -4.31 3.24 6.91
CA GLY A 13 -5.74 3.20 7.13
C GLY A 13 -6.54 3.52 5.87
N TYR A 14 -7.84 3.27 5.91
CA TYR A 14 -8.74 3.49 4.79
C TYR A 14 -8.78 4.97 4.36
N ASP A 15 -8.98 5.88 5.31
CA ASP A 15 -9.04 7.33 5.04
C ASP A 15 -7.71 7.86 4.48
N GLU A 16 -6.60 7.35 5.02
CA GLU A 16 -5.25 7.71 4.58
C GLU A 16 -5.00 7.25 3.14
N LYS A 17 -5.45 6.05 2.78
CA LYS A 17 -5.35 5.51 1.41
C LYS A 17 -6.16 6.34 0.41
N ILE A 18 -7.35 6.79 0.78
CA ILE A 18 -8.16 7.70 -0.06
C ILE A 18 -7.43 9.03 -0.22
N TYR A 19 -6.94 9.58 0.89
CA TYR A 19 -6.26 10.87 0.88
C TYR A 19 -4.94 10.84 0.09
N ILE A 20 -4.21 9.72 0.10
CA ILE A 20 -3.01 9.57 -0.75
C ILE A 20 -3.37 9.72 -2.23
N VAL A 21 -4.51 9.18 -2.69
CA VAL A 21 -4.91 9.31 -4.10
C VAL A 21 -5.13 10.77 -4.48
N THR A 22 -5.82 11.53 -3.62
CA THR A 22 -6.07 12.96 -3.88
C THR A 22 -4.78 13.79 -3.82
N LEU A 23 -3.89 13.50 -2.87
CA LEU A 23 -2.58 14.15 -2.77
C LEU A 23 -1.68 13.84 -3.97
N VAL A 24 -1.67 12.60 -4.44
CA VAL A 24 -0.88 12.22 -5.62
C VAL A 24 -1.37 12.95 -6.85
N GLN A 25 -2.68 13.08 -7.06
CA GLN A 25 -3.23 13.89 -8.16
C GLN A 25 -2.84 15.37 -8.04
N LYS A 26 -2.89 15.94 -6.83
CA LYS A 26 -2.53 17.34 -6.56
C LYS A 26 -1.04 17.64 -6.77
N TYR A 27 -0.16 16.71 -6.38
CA TYR A 27 1.30 16.86 -6.41
C TYR A 27 1.98 16.16 -7.58
N ARG A 28 1.21 15.72 -8.56
CA ARG A 28 1.72 15.22 -9.83
C ARG A 28 2.05 16.42 -10.73
N THR A 29 3.29 16.48 -11.17
CA THR A 29 3.74 17.46 -12.16
C THR A 29 3.29 17.04 -13.57
N SER A 30 3.31 17.97 -14.53
CA SER A 30 3.06 17.73 -15.95
C SER A 30 3.84 16.53 -16.50
N ASP A 31 5.05 16.32 -15.99
CA ASP A 31 5.96 15.26 -16.44
C ASP A 31 5.67 13.89 -15.80
N ASN A 32 4.49 13.70 -15.21
CA ASN A 32 4.09 12.51 -14.45
C ASN A 32 4.95 12.19 -13.22
N ILE A 33 5.83 13.11 -12.81
CA ILE A 33 6.64 12.99 -11.60
C ILE A 33 5.79 13.37 -10.39
N ILE A 34 5.76 12.50 -9.37
CA ILE A 34 5.02 12.74 -8.12
C ILE A 34 6.00 13.24 -7.06
N ASN A 35 5.71 14.41 -6.48
CA ASN A 35 6.54 14.94 -5.39
C ASN A 35 6.15 14.32 -4.03
N TRP A 36 6.76 13.18 -3.72
CA TRP A 36 6.49 12.40 -2.50
C TRP A 36 6.73 13.16 -1.20
N LYS A 37 7.65 14.14 -1.18
CA LYS A 37 7.94 14.95 0.00
C LYS A 37 6.72 15.75 0.43
N TYR A 38 5.99 16.33 -0.53
CA TYR A 38 4.75 17.06 -0.24
C TYR A 38 3.61 16.12 0.12
N VAL A 39 3.49 14.98 -0.55
CA VAL A 39 2.49 13.95 -0.21
C VAL A 39 2.65 13.50 1.24
N ILE A 40 3.86 13.18 1.70
CA ILE A 40 4.10 12.73 3.09
C ILE A 40 3.85 13.86 4.09
N LYS A 41 4.23 15.10 3.75
CA LYS A 41 4.03 16.25 4.61
C LYS A 41 2.53 16.50 4.86
N ASP A 42 1.73 16.57 3.79
CA ASP A 42 0.29 16.80 3.89
C ASP A 42 -0.43 15.61 4.53
N LEU A 43 -0.01 14.39 4.19
CA LEU A 43 -0.53 13.18 4.84
C LEU A 43 -0.29 13.20 6.35
N LYS A 44 0.91 13.59 6.80
CA LYS A 44 1.24 13.73 8.23
C LYS A 44 0.39 14.81 8.90
N ILE A 45 0.18 15.96 8.24
CA ILE A 45 -0.66 17.04 8.79
C ILE A 45 -2.10 16.56 8.97
N ARG A 46 -2.61 15.76 8.02
CA ARG A 46 -3.98 15.24 8.08
C ARG A 46 -4.19 14.10 9.08
N SER A 47 -3.28 13.13 9.12
CA SER A 47 -3.42 11.92 9.95
C SER A 47 -2.76 12.03 11.33
N GLY A 48 -1.91 13.04 11.55
CA GLY A 48 -1.03 13.13 12.71
C GLY A 48 0.10 12.11 12.73
N LYS A 49 0.17 11.20 11.74
CA LYS A 49 1.13 10.08 11.67
C LYS A 49 2.13 10.30 10.55
N LEU A 50 3.41 10.10 10.87
CA LEU A 50 4.47 10.12 9.85
C LEU A 50 4.66 8.70 9.29
N TYR A 51 4.29 8.50 8.03
CA TYR A 51 4.54 7.23 7.33
C TYR A 51 5.89 7.22 6.63
N ALA A 52 6.43 6.01 6.44
CA ALA A 52 7.62 5.83 5.61
C ALA A 52 7.28 6.21 4.18
N GLU A 53 8.17 6.94 3.51
CA GLU A 53 8.02 7.22 2.08
C GLU A 53 7.82 5.95 1.26
N ASN A 54 8.56 4.90 1.59
CA ASN A 54 8.46 3.60 0.93
C ASN A 54 7.07 2.98 1.07
N GLN A 55 6.41 3.16 2.22
CA GLN A 55 5.08 2.61 2.47
C GLN A 55 4.01 3.30 1.61
N VAL A 56 4.08 4.63 1.49
CA VAL A 56 3.18 5.42 0.65
C VAL A 56 3.41 5.07 -0.83
N LYS A 57 4.67 4.97 -1.26
CA LYS A 57 5.03 4.55 -2.63
C LYS A 57 4.55 3.14 -2.95
N ASN A 58 4.73 2.19 -2.03
CA ASN A 58 4.28 0.81 -2.21
C ASN A 58 2.76 0.74 -2.42
N TYR A 59 1.98 1.48 -1.64
CA TYR A 59 0.53 1.56 -1.85
C TYR A 59 0.18 2.12 -3.23
N TRP A 60 0.79 3.23 -3.64
CA TRP A 60 0.53 3.83 -4.94
C TRP A 60 0.92 2.91 -6.11
N ASN A 61 2.11 2.31 -6.04
CA ASN A 61 2.59 1.38 -7.07
C ASN A 61 1.70 0.13 -7.16
N SER A 62 1.28 -0.42 -6.02
CA SER A 62 0.33 -1.53 -6.00
C SER A 62 -0.98 -1.15 -6.67
N ARG A 63 -1.50 0.06 -6.40
CA ARG A 63 -2.75 0.54 -7.00
C ARG A 63 -2.61 0.81 -8.50
N SER A 64 -1.50 1.42 -8.93
CA SER A 64 -1.24 1.67 -10.34
C SER A 64 -1.13 0.38 -11.16
N ARG A 65 -0.59 -0.69 -10.57
CA ARG A 65 -0.51 -2.03 -11.20
C ARG A 65 -1.87 -2.71 -11.28
N SER A 66 -2.71 -2.57 -10.25
CA SER A 66 -4.09 -3.08 -10.32
C SER A 66 -4.88 -2.38 -11.43
N ASN A 67 -4.74 -1.05 -11.56
CA ASN A 67 -5.44 -0.30 -12.61
C ASN A 67 -4.98 -0.63 -14.04
N SER A 68 -3.79 -1.23 -14.24
CA SER A 68 -3.34 -1.68 -15.57
C SER A 68 -3.85 -3.07 -15.95
N CYS A 69 -4.51 -3.77 -15.02
CA CYS A 69 -5.04 -5.12 -15.23
C CYS A 69 -6.57 -5.17 -15.42
N ASP A 70 -7.28 -4.05 -15.23
CA ASP A 70 -8.74 -4.04 -15.17
C ASP A 70 -9.36 -3.48 -16.45
N ASP A 71 -9.27 -4.25 -17.54
CA ASP A 71 -10.42 -4.43 -18.41
C ASP A 71 -11.24 -5.59 -17.80
N ASN A 72 -12.34 -5.23 -17.13
CA ASN A 72 -13.41 -6.11 -16.64
C ASN A 72 -13.12 -6.96 -15.38
N ASN A 73 -13.30 -6.39 -14.19
CA ASN A 73 -14.39 -6.84 -13.30
C ASN A 73 -14.58 -5.97 -12.07
N THR A 74 -15.82 -5.52 -11.90
CA THR A 74 -16.42 -5.02 -10.68
C THR A 74 -16.26 -6.03 -9.54
N SER A 75 -15.36 -5.77 -8.59
CA SER A 75 -15.55 -6.26 -7.22
C SER A 75 -14.75 -5.46 -6.20
N LEU A 76 -15.51 -4.64 -5.47
CA LEU A 76 -15.25 -4.10 -4.14
C LEU A 76 -14.28 -4.96 -3.31
N ARG A 77 -13.00 -4.56 -3.24
CA ARG A 77 -12.14 -4.96 -2.13
C ARG A 77 -12.38 -4.02 -0.94
N LEU A 78 -13.49 -4.28 -0.23
CA LEU A 78 -13.60 -3.93 1.19
C LEU A 78 -12.44 -4.60 1.97
N PRO A 79 -12.03 -4.05 3.12
CA PRO A 79 -10.91 -4.59 3.89
C PRO A 79 -11.22 -6.04 4.28
N ILE A 80 -10.41 -6.96 3.76
CA ILE A 80 -10.38 -8.35 4.20
C ILE A 80 -9.96 -8.29 5.68
N MET A 81 -10.91 -8.54 6.60
CA MET A 81 -10.57 -9.13 7.90
C MET A 81 -9.79 -10.40 7.54
N GLU A 82 -8.51 -10.44 7.91
CA GLU A 82 -7.59 -11.50 7.49
C GLU A 82 -8.22 -12.89 7.73
N PRO A 83 -8.43 -13.72 6.70
CA PRO A 83 -8.72 -15.12 6.95
C PRO A 83 -7.44 -15.72 7.54
N ILE A 84 -7.57 -16.29 8.74
CA ILE A 84 -6.52 -17.05 9.41
C ILE A 84 -5.92 -18.01 8.38
N TYR A 85 -4.67 -17.76 7.99
CA TYR A 85 -3.93 -18.64 7.11
C TYR A 85 -3.63 -19.93 7.88
N VAL A 86 -4.41 -20.97 7.61
CA VAL A 86 -4.08 -22.34 8.01
C VAL A 86 -3.25 -22.95 6.87
N PRO A 87 -1.96 -23.25 7.08
CA PRO A 87 -1.15 -23.91 6.05
C PRO A 87 -1.73 -25.29 5.75
N LYS A 88 -2.08 -25.56 4.49
CA LYS A 88 -2.46 -26.91 4.02
C LYS A 88 -1.22 -27.79 3.90
N PHE A 89 -0.67 -28.23 5.04
CA PHE A 89 0.45 -29.17 5.08
C PHE A 89 -0.01 -30.60 5.38
N ASN A 90 -1.10 -31.05 4.76
CA ASN A 90 -1.62 -32.41 4.94
C ASN A 90 -1.57 -33.27 3.67
N ASN A 91 -0.78 -32.88 2.65
CA ASN A 91 -0.47 -33.79 1.56
C ASN A 91 0.84 -34.51 1.91
N PRO A 92 0.81 -35.79 2.34
CA PRO A 92 2.05 -36.53 2.55
C PRO A 92 2.81 -36.57 1.23
N PHE A 93 4.06 -36.12 1.25
CA PHE A 93 4.96 -36.17 0.12
C PHE A 93 5.05 -37.61 -0.38
N ARG A 94 4.38 -37.91 -1.50
CA ARG A 94 4.42 -39.24 -2.12
C ARG A 94 5.71 -39.31 -2.93
N MET A 95 6.77 -39.83 -2.32
CA MET A 95 8.01 -40.17 -3.05
C MET A 95 7.68 -41.17 -4.16
N ARG A 96 8.19 -40.93 -5.37
CA ARG A 96 8.13 -41.89 -6.48
C ARG A 96 9.31 -42.86 -6.34
N PRO A 97 9.10 -44.19 -6.40
CA PRO A 97 10.21 -45.12 -6.40
C PRO A 97 11.01 -44.99 -7.70
N TYR A 98 12.32 -45.22 -7.58
CA TYR A 98 13.31 -45.22 -8.66
C TYR A 98 13.11 -46.38 -9.63
#